data_AF-X0XDU5-F1
#
_entry.id   AF-X0XDU5-F1
#
_cell.length_a   1.000
_cell.length_b   1.000
_cell.length_c   1.000
_cell.angle_alpha   90.00
_cell.angle_beta   90.00
_cell.angle_gamma   90.00
#
_symmetry.space_group_name_H-M   'P 1'
#
loop_
_entity.id
_entity.type
_entity.pdbx_description
1 polymer ?
#
loop_
_entity_poly.entity_id
_entity_poly.type
_entity_poly.pdbx_seq_one_letter_code
_entity_poly.pdbx_strand_id
1 'polypeptide(L)'
;FVDYMIFLTGSLPTKIFATSIKSNNEDIPNWDNISINIEFQDGSIGNIIYTAIGGNIFPKEYIEVFGENSVGVLNNFSSLKLYRNNKKSTKKCFYNKGHSNEIKKLIQSIIRKKGSLICFNELIGVSLATFGVHKSLEKNLPIDIKVI
;
A
#
# COMPACT_ATOMS: atom_id res chain seq x y z
N PHE A 1 0.69 1.24 -3.15
CA PHE A 1 0.39 1.07 -1.71
C PHE A 1 -0.70 0.03 -1.47
N VAL A 2 -1.82 0.01 -2.21
CA VAL A 2 -2.83 -1.06 -2.09
C VAL A 2 -2.21 -2.45 -2.31
N ASP A 3 -1.45 -2.60 -3.39
CA ASP A 3 -0.62 -3.77 -3.71
C ASP A 3 0.32 -4.17 -2.56
N TYR A 4 0.99 -3.20 -1.95
CA TYR A 4 1.90 -3.45 -0.84
C TYR A 4 1.17 -3.95 0.41
N MET A 5 -0.02 -3.41 0.70
CA MET A 5 -0.86 -3.91 1.80
C MET A 5 -1.34 -5.34 1.55
N ILE A 6 -1.76 -5.66 0.32
CA ILE A 6 -2.12 -7.03 -0.09
C ILE A 6 -0.90 -7.95 0.09
N PHE A 7 0.29 -7.53 -0.35
CA PHE A 7 1.52 -8.31 -0.17
C PHE A 7 1.86 -8.55 1.32
N LEU A 8 1.69 -7.55 2.18
CA LEU A 8 2.01 -7.66 3.61
C LEU A 8 1.00 -8.53 4.37
N THR A 9 -0.28 -8.44 4.03
CA THR A 9 -1.35 -9.18 4.69
C THR A 9 -1.57 -10.56 4.07
N GLY A 10 -1.19 -10.77 2.81
CA GLY A 10 -1.56 -11.95 2.03
C GLY A 10 -3.07 -12.06 1.79
N SER A 11 -3.79 -10.94 1.88
CA SER A 11 -5.25 -10.89 1.99
C SER A 11 -5.84 -9.93 0.96
N LEU A 12 -7.04 -10.24 0.46
CA LEU A 12 -7.72 -9.41 -0.55
C LEU A 12 -8.59 -8.33 0.10
N PRO A 13 -8.73 -7.15 -0.53
CA PRO A 13 -9.58 -6.07 -0.03
C PRO A 13 -11.06 -6.45 -0.17
N THR A 14 -11.87 -6.08 0.82
CA THR A 14 -13.31 -6.37 0.90
C THR A 14 -14.16 -5.11 0.92
N LYS A 15 -13.66 -4.01 1.50
CA LYS A 15 -14.38 -2.74 1.57
C LYS A 15 -13.40 -1.57 1.54
N ILE A 16 -13.80 -0.48 0.89
CA ILE A 16 -13.00 0.74 0.79
C ILE A 16 -13.85 1.95 1.12
N PHE A 17 -13.29 2.87 1.89
CA PHE A 17 -13.82 4.21 2.06
C PHE A 17 -12.71 5.23 1.83
N ALA A 18 -12.98 6.29 1.07
CA ALA A 18 -12.02 7.33 0.77
C ALA A 18 -12.64 8.73 0.87
N THR A 19 -11.80 9.68 1.26
CA THR A 19 -12.14 11.11 1.33
C THR A 19 -10.98 11.92 0.78
N SER A 20 -11.28 13.01 0.06
CA SER A 20 -10.27 13.98 -0.37
C SER A 20 -10.28 15.23 0.51
N ILE A 21 -9.21 16.01 0.43
CA ILE A 21 -9.26 17.41 0.86
C ILE A 21 -10.34 18.18 0.06
N LYS A 22 -10.72 19.34 0.56
CA LYS A 22 -11.57 20.31 -0.14
C LYS A 22 -10.78 21.60 -0.32
N SER A 23 -10.15 21.74 -1.48
CA SER A 23 -9.45 22.94 -1.90
C SER A 23 -10.18 23.60 -3.06
N ASN A 24 -10.20 24.93 -3.07
CA ASN A 24 -10.61 25.75 -4.22
C ASN A 24 -9.39 26.18 -5.07
N ASN A 25 -8.18 25.72 -4.71
CA ASN A 25 -6.97 26.00 -5.47
C ASN A 25 -6.83 25.00 -6.62
N GLU A 26 -6.89 25.48 -7.87
CA GLU A 26 -6.76 24.67 -9.08
C GLU A 26 -5.39 23.98 -9.20
N ASP A 27 -4.34 24.58 -8.63
CA ASP A 27 -2.98 23.99 -8.61
C ASP A 27 -2.86 22.80 -7.64
N ILE A 28 -3.88 22.57 -6.79
CA ILE A 28 -3.89 21.50 -5.79
C ILE A 28 -5.12 20.62 -6.03
N PRO A 29 -5.02 19.64 -6.93
CA PRO A 29 -6.13 18.74 -7.21
C PRO A 29 -6.54 17.96 -5.95
N ASN A 30 -7.83 17.98 -5.62
CA ASN A 30 -8.36 17.27 -4.45
C ASN A 30 -8.11 15.75 -4.55
N TRP A 31 -8.18 15.19 -5.76
CA TRP A 31 -7.98 13.75 -6.01
C TRP A 31 -6.52 13.29 -5.84
N ASP A 32 -5.56 14.21 -5.79
CA ASP A 32 -4.16 13.93 -5.47
C ASP A 32 -3.84 14.01 -3.97
N ASN A 33 -4.87 14.25 -3.14
CA ASN A 33 -4.73 14.49 -1.72
C ASN A 33 -5.88 13.81 -0.97
N ILE A 34 -5.73 12.50 -0.77
CA ILE A 34 -6.78 11.61 -0.31
C ILE A 34 -6.34 10.76 0.89
N SER A 35 -7.31 10.47 1.75
CA SER A 35 -7.23 9.46 2.80
C SER A 35 -8.11 8.29 2.42
N ILE A 36 -7.58 7.08 2.53
CA ILE A 36 -8.25 5.83 2.15
C ILE A 36 -8.18 4.87 3.33
N ASN A 37 -9.31 4.29 3.70
CA ASN A 37 -9.43 3.16 4.61
C ASN A 37 -9.82 1.91 3.81
N ILE A 38 -9.16 0.78 4.08
CA ILE A 38 -9.35 -0.50 3.38
C ILE A 38 -9.53 -1.60 4.43
N GLU A 39 -10.61 -2.36 4.31
CA GLU A 39 -10.82 -3.62 5.05
C GLU A 39 -10.36 -4.80 4.18
N PHE A 40 -9.76 -5.81 4.81
CA PHE A 40 -9.26 -7.03 4.17
C PHE A 40 -9.99 -8.29 4.66
N GLN A 41 -9.94 -9.38 3.89
CA GLN A 41 -10.66 -10.64 4.17
C GLN A 41 -10.26 -11.31 5.50
N ASP A 42 -9.00 -11.19 5.88
CA ASP A 42 -8.40 -11.68 7.13
C ASP A 42 -8.75 -10.80 8.35
N GLY A 43 -9.49 -9.72 8.15
CA GLY A 43 -9.84 -8.75 9.20
C GLY A 43 -8.80 -7.66 9.43
N SER A 44 -7.69 -7.67 8.69
CA SER A 44 -6.73 -6.57 8.69
C SER A 44 -7.37 -5.28 8.17
N ILE A 45 -6.86 -4.14 8.64
CA ILE A 45 -7.29 -2.80 8.20
C ILE A 45 -6.05 -2.03 7.74
N GLY A 46 -6.16 -1.41 6.57
CA GLY A 46 -5.14 -0.54 6.00
C GLY A 46 -5.61 0.91 5.93
N ASN A 47 -4.72 1.85 6.22
CA ASN A 47 -4.95 3.28 6.01
C ASN A 47 -3.86 3.82 5.09
N ILE A 48 -4.27 4.54 4.03
CA ILE A 48 -3.36 5.20 3.10
C ILE A 48 -3.66 6.69 3.15
N ILE A 49 -2.65 7.48 3.46
CA ILE A 49 -2.64 8.93 3.22
C ILE A 49 -1.78 9.15 1.99
N TYR A 50 -2.42 9.57 0.90
CA TYR A 50 -1.76 9.93 -0.34
C TYR A 50 -1.88 11.44 -0.52
N THR A 51 -0.74 12.14 -0.57
CA THR A 51 -0.70 13.60 -0.68
C THR A 51 0.39 14.03 -1.65
N ALA A 52 0.03 14.90 -2.60
CA ALA A 52 0.96 15.61 -3.45
C ALA A 52 1.43 16.94 -2.82
N ILE A 53 0.81 17.34 -1.70
CA ILE A 53 1.21 18.53 -0.94
C ILE A 53 2.30 18.14 0.06
N GLY A 54 3.43 18.86 0.04
CA GLY A 54 4.53 18.67 0.98
C GLY A 54 5.86 19.23 0.47
N GLY A 55 6.84 19.36 1.36
CA GLY A 55 8.19 19.78 0.99
C GLY A 55 9.03 18.62 0.45
N ASN A 56 9.85 18.88 -0.57
CA ASN A 56 10.70 17.87 -1.24
C ASN A 56 11.71 17.15 -0.31
N ILE A 57 12.01 17.73 0.85
CA ILE A 57 12.91 17.17 1.87
C ILE A 57 12.21 16.06 2.68
N PHE A 58 10.87 16.07 2.73
CA PHE A 58 10.12 15.09 3.49
C PHE A 58 10.19 13.70 2.83
N PRO A 59 10.38 12.61 3.62
CA PRO A 59 10.39 11.25 3.08
C PRO A 59 9.09 10.94 2.32
N LYS A 60 9.22 10.32 1.14
CA LYS A 60 8.07 10.10 0.24
C LYS A 60 7.20 8.92 0.64
N GLU A 61 7.77 7.96 1.35
CA GLU A 61 7.14 6.68 1.62
C GLU A 61 7.32 6.34 3.09
N TYR A 62 6.23 6.13 3.81
CA TYR A 62 6.23 5.75 5.22
C TYR A 62 5.19 4.66 5.43
N ILE A 63 5.61 3.53 5.97
CA ILE A 63 4.73 2.40 6.28
C ILE A 63 4.91 2.04 7.74
N GLU A 64 3.80 1.91 8.45
CA GLU A 64 3.75 1.43 9.82
C GLU A 64 2.75 0.25 9.89
N VAL A 65 3.19 -0.85 10.48
CA VAL A 65 2.40 -2.08 10.59
C VAL A 65 2.37 -2.52 12.05
N PHE A 66 1.17 -2.80 12.55
CA PHE A 66 0.93 -3.27 13.91
C PHE A 66 0.37 -4.70 13.87
N GLY A 67 0.86 -5.57 14.75
CA GLY A 67 0.34 -6.93 14.88
C GLY A 67 1.11 -7.73 15.94
N GLU A 68 0.42 -8.65 16.63
CA GLU A 68 1.02 -9.58 17.60
C GLU A 68 2.04 -8.93 18.57
N ASN A 69 1.64 -7.86 19.28
CA ASN A 69 2.50 -7.11 20.19
C ASN A 69 3.82 -6.61 19.55
N SER A 70 3.80 -6.38 18.25
CA SER A 70 4.93 -5.96 17.45
C SER A 70 4.55 -4.79 16.54
N VAL A 71 5.53 -3.93 16.28
CA VAL A 71 5.39 -2.81 15.34
C VAL A 71 6.57 -2.79 14.39
N GLY A 72 6.29 -2.63 13.09
CA GLY A 72 7.30 -2.41 12.06
C GLY A 72 7.11 -1.06 11.41
N VAL A 73 8.17 -0.26 11.36
CA VAL A 73 8.18 1.06 10.69
C VAL A 73 9.21 1.06 9.59
N LEU A 74 8.76 1.16 8.35
CA LEU A 74 9.60 1.31 7.16
C LEU A 74 9.53 2.76 6.67
N ASN A 75 10.69 3.43 6.65
CA ASN A 75 10.80 4.81 6.21
C ASN A 75 11.65 4.90 4.94
N ASN A 76 11.02 5.38 3.86
CA ASN A 76 11.57 5.65 2.53
C ASN A 76 12.36 4.48 1.94
N PHE A 77 11.95 3.24 2.23
CA PHE A 77 12.67 2.00 1.90
C PHE A 77 14.17 2.00 2.28
N SER A 78 14.56 2.87 3.22
CA SER A 78 15.95 3.15 3.58
C SER A 78 16.26 2.76 5.02
N SER A 79 15.23 2.70 5.87
CA SER A 79 15.36 2.27 7.25
C SER A 79 14.12 1.51 7.70
N LEU A 80 14.36 0.37 8.34
CA LEU A 80 13.35 -0.46 8.99
C LEU A 80 13.60 -0.43 10.49
N LYS A 81 12.62 -0.03 11.27
CA LYS A 81 12.60 -0.16 12.73
C LYS A 81 11.60 -1.23 13.12
N LEU A 82 12.00 -2.12 14.03
CA LEU A 82 11.13 -3.17 14.56
C LEU A 82 11.08 -3.06 16.08
N TYR A 83 9.89 -3.18 16.63
CA TYR A 83 9.59 -3.11 18.05
C TYR A 83 8.86 -4.39 18.46
N ARG A 84 9.38 -5.14 19.44
CA ARG A 84 8.75 -6.37 19.97
C ARG A 84 9.33 -6.71 21.34
N ASN A 85 8.51 -7.12 22.30
CA ASN A 85 8.94 -7.61 23.62
C ASN A 85 9.96 -6.67 24.31
N ASN A 86 9.66 -5.36 24.37
CA ASN A 86 10.54 -4.31 24.90
C ASN A 86 11.90 -4.16 24.21
N LYS A 87 12.12 -4.81 23.05
CA LYS A 87 13.32 -4.67 22.23
C LYS A 87 13.01 -3.78 21.02
N LYS A 88 13.99 -2.95 20.66
CA LYS A 88 14.01 -2.20 19.41
C LYS A 88 15.19 -2.66 18.56
N SER A 89 14.97 -2.85 17.26
CA SER A 89 16.05 -3.05 16.30
C SER A 89 15.88 -2.08 15.14
N THR A 90 16.98 -1.71 14.52
CA THR A 90 16.99 -0.81 13.37
C THR A 90 17.94 -1.35 12.33
N LYS A 91 17.43 -1.50 11.10
CA LYS A 91 18.21 -1.91 9.94
C LYS A 91 18.17 -0.78 8.92
N LYS A 92 19.35 -0.32 8.52
CA LYS A 92 19.47 0.55 7.35
C LYS A 92 19.57 -0.32 6.11
N CYS A 93 18.85 0.06 5.08
CA CYS A 93 18.90 -0.56 3.77
C CYS A 93 19.39 0.48 2.78
N PHE A 94 20.22 0.07 1.82
CA PHE A 94 20.52 0.92 0.69
C PHE A 94 19.25 1.14 -0.11
N TYR A 95 19.03 2.39 -0.52
CA TYR A 95 17.88 2.78 -1.33
C TYR A 95 17.92 2.03 -2.66
N ASN A 96 17.20 0.93 -2.73
CA ASN A 96 16.97 0.17 -3.93
C ASN A 96 15.47 -0.07 -4.01
N LYS A 97 14.82 0.59 -4.98
CA LYS A 97 13.38 0.45 -5.24
C LYS A 97 12.96 -0.95 -5.68
N GLY A 98 13.90 -1.88 -5.81
CA GLY A 98 13.62 -3.29 -6.09
C GLY A 98 13.59 -3.64 -7.57
N HIS A 99 13.66 -2.67 -8.49
CA HIS A 99 13.55 -2.90 -9.94
C HIS A 99 14.50 -3.99 -10.47
N SER A 100 15.77 -3.96 -10.06
CA SER A 100 16.74 -4.98 -10.50
C SER A 100 16.36 -6.38 -9.99
N ASN A 101 15.87 -6.48 -8.75
CA ASN A 101 15.43 -7.75 -8.17
C ASN A 101 14.13 -8.25 -8.81
N GLU A 102 13.21 -7.35 -9.14
CA GLU A 102 11.96 -7.65 -9.85
C GLU A 102 12.27 -8.26 -11.23
N ILE A 103 13.07 -7.59 -12.05
CA ILE A 103 13.48 -8.09 -13.38
C ILE A 103 14.19 -9.43 -13.26
N LYS A 104 15.12 -9.56 -12.30
CA LYS A 104 15.83 -10.82 -12.07
C LYS A 104 14.88 -11.96 -11.72
N LYS A 105 13.91 -11.73 -10.84
CA LYS A 105 12.90 -12.72 -10.47
C LYS A 105 12.01 -13.09 -11.66
N LEU A 106 11.62 -12.11 -12.47
CA LEU A 106 10.81 -12.33 -13.67
C LEU A 106 11.55 -13.21 -14.69
N ILE A 107 12.80 -12.87 -15.02
CA ILE A 107 13.62 -13.68 -15.94
C ILE A 107 13.76 -15.11 -15.39
N GLN A 108 14.01 -15.25 -14.09
CA GLN A 108 14.13 -16.57 -13.47
C GLN A 108 12.82 -17.38 -13.49
N SER A 109 11.65 -16.74 -13.34
CA SER A 109 10.37 -17.44 -13.39
C SER A 109 10.07 -17.95 -14.79
N ILE A 110 10.42 -17.18 -15.82
CA ILE A 110 10.30 -17.56 -17.23
C ILE A 110 11.23 -18.74 -17.54
N ILE A 111 12.53 -18.62 -17.23
CA ILE A 111 13.52 -19.68 -17.51
C ILE A 111 13.15 -20.99 -16.81
N ARG A 112 12.71 -20.92 -15.55
CA ARG A 112 12.40 -22.10 -14.73
C ARG A 112 10.96 -22.59 -14.89
N LYS A 113 10.15 -21.96 -15.75
CA LYS A 113 8.71 -22.24 -15.93
C LYS A 113 7.94 -22.28 -14.60
N LYS A 114 8.27 -21.38 -13.67
CA LYS A 114 7.70 -21.34 -12.31
C LYS A 114 6.33 -20.65 -12.19
N GLY A 115 5.71 -20.29 -13.31
CA GLY A 115 4.43 -19.57 -13.32
C GLY A 115 4.57 -18.10 -12.89
N SER A 116 3.42 -17.49 -12.57
CA SER A 116 3.36 -16.08 -12.18
C SER A 116 4.01 -15.82 -10.83
N LEU A 117 4.69 -14.67 -10.68
CA LEU A 117 5.29 -14.22 -9.42
C LEU A 117 4.27 -13.60 -8.46
N ILE A 118 3.18 -13.08 -9.01
CA ILE A 118 2.08 -12.43 -8.28
C ILE A 118 0.81 -13.18 -8.62
N CYS A 119 -0.04 -13.45 -7.63
CA CYS A 119 -1.30 -14.13 -7.89
C CYS A 119 -2.21 -13.26 -8.77
N PHE A 120 -2.88 -13.86 -9.74
CA PHE A 120 -3.76 -13.10 -10.65
C PHE A 120 -4.90 -12.40 -9.89
N ASN A 121 -5.43 -13.06 -8.85
CA ASN A 121 -6.48 -12.49 -8.01
C ASN A 121 -5.98 -11.29 -7.18
N GLU A 122 -4.71 -11.27 -6.79
CA GLU A 122 -4.11 -10.09 -6.13
C GLU A 122 -4.05 -8.91 -7.11
N LEU A 123 -3.66 -9.14 -8.37
CA LEU A 123 -3.65 -8.09 -9.40
C LEU A 123 -5.06 -7.52 -9.64
N ILE A 124 -6.06 -8.39 -9.76
CA ILE A 124 -7.47 -7.97 -9.87
C ILE A 124 -7.88 -7.19 -8.61
N GLY A 125 -7.53 -7.69 -7.43
CA GLY A 125 -7.82 -7.05 -6.15
C GLY A 125 -7.27 -5.62 -6.07
N VAL A 126 -6.02 -5.41 -6.50
CA VAL A 126 -5.41 -4.07 -6.59
C VAL A 126 -6.20 -3.15 -7.50
N SER A 127 -6.53 -3.62 -8.71
CA SER A 127 -7.26 -2.81 -9.69
C SER A 127 -8.66 -2.46 -9.22
N LEU A 128 -9.42 -3.45 -8.73
CA LEU A 128 -10.77 -3.22 -8.21
C LEU A 128 -10.77 -2.30 -7.00
N ALA A 129 -9.82 -2.47 -6.09
CA ALA A 129 -9.65 -1.57 -4.95
C ALA A 129 -9.40 -0.13 -5.41
N THR A 130 -8.51 0.07 -6.39
CA THR A 130 -8.20 1.40 -6.93
C THR A 130 -9.42 2.06 -7.56
N PHE A 131 -10.22 1.31 -8.32
CA PHE A 131 -11.50 1.81 -8.84
C PHE A 131 -12.52 2.07 -7.72
N GLY A 132 -12.51 1.24 -6.68
CA GLY A 132 -13.32 1.42 -5.48
C GLY A 132 -13.02 2.73 -4.75
N VAL A 133 -11.75 3.13 -4.67
CA VAL A 133 -11.34 4.44 -4.12
C VAL A 133 -12.01 5.57 -4.90
N HIS A 134 -11.91 5.56 -6.23
CA HIS A 134 -12.52 6.60 -7.06
C HIS A 134 -14.04 6.67 -6.85
N LYS A 135 -14.70 5.52 -6.90
CA LYS A 135 -16.15 5.42 -6.68
C LYS A 135 -16.56 5.86 -5.27
N SER A 136 -15.73 5.60 -4.26
CA SER A 136 -15.97 6.07 -2.88
C SER A 136 -15.88 7.59 -2.78
N LEU A 137 -14.92 8.21 -3.47
CA LEU A 137 -14.78 9.67 -3.51
C LEU A 137 -15.98 10.33 -4.20
N GLU A 138 -16.44 9.77 -5.31
CA GLU A 138 -17.63 10.27 -6.02
C GLU A 138 -18.90 10.17 -5.17
N LYS A 139 -19.11 9.03 -4.51
CA LYS A 139 -20.35 8.75 -3.76
C LYS A 139 -20.33 9.23 -2.32
N ASN A 140 -19.16 9.55 -1.77
CA ASN A 140 -18.94 9.79 -0.35
C ASN A 140 -19.48 8.64 0.54
N LEU A 141 -19.35 7.40 0.08
CA LEU A 141 -19.85 6.20 0.75
C LEU A 141 -18.85 5.05 0.64
N PRO A 142 -18.82 4.11 1.62
CA PRO A 142 -18.03 2.89 1.50
C PRO A 142 -18.46 2.05 0.30
N ILE A 143 -17.48 1.42 -0.36
CA ILE A 143 -17.66 0.58 -1.55
C ILE A 143 -17.18 -0.83 -1.22
N ASP A 144 -18.06 -1.82 -1.38
CA ASP A 144 -17.69 -3.23 -1.29
C ASP A 144 -16.89 -3.66 -2.52
N ILE A 145 -15.84 -4.43 -2.29
CA ILE A 145 -14.94 -5.00 -3.29
C ILE A 145 -15.16 -6.51 -3.34
N LYS A 146 -15.36 -7.04 -4.55
CA LYS A 146 -15.54 -8.47 -4.79
C LYS A 146 -14.51 -8.94 -5.81
N VAL A 147 -13.49 -9.63 -5.33
CA VAL A 147 -12.51 -10.33 -6.17
C VAL A 147 -13.06 -11.74 -6.43
N ILE A 148 -13.05 -12.16 -7.69
CA ILE A 148 -13.61 -13.44 -8.17
C ILE A 148 -12.68 -14.60 -7.80
#